data_AF-A0A661ZGV2-F1
#
_entry.id   AF-A0A661ZGV2-F1
#
_cell.length_a   1.000
_cell.length_b   1.000
_cell.length_c   1.000
_cell.angle_alpha   90.00
_cell.angle_beta   90.00
_cell.angle_gamma   90.00
#
_symmetry.space_group_name_H-M   'P 1'
#
loop_
_entity.id
_entity.type
_entity.pdbx_description
1 polymer ?
#
loop_
_entity_poly.entity_id
_entity_poly.type
_entity_poly.pdbx_seq_one_letter_code
_entity_poly.pdbx_strand_id
1 'polypeptide(L)' 'RAKAAEIVSVKKTHHKSISTEITKERLMYLNKKSEKNVSIEYFDLTSEDGNPLGTKVEMLIPYSLGSN' A
#
# COMPACT_ATOMS: atom_id res chain seq x y z
N ARG A 1 -25.92 14.10 -6.90
CA ARG A 1 -24.71 13.76 -6.09
C ARG A 1 -24.55 12.26 -5.82
N ALA A 2 -25.53 11.40 -6.10
CA ALA A 2 -25.43 9.93 -5.87
C ALA A 2 -24.47 9.18 -6.81
N LYS A 3 -24.40 9.54 -8.10
CA LYS A 3 -23.52 8.86 -9.09
C LYS A 3 -22.01 9.07 -8.86
N ALA A 4 -21.61 10.10 -8.12
CA ALA A 4 -20.20 10.37 -7.83
C ALA A 4 -19.62 9.39 -6.80
N ALA A 5 -20.43 8.97 -5.82
CA ALA A 5 -20.03 7.99 -4.81
C ALA A 5 -19.84 6.59 -5.41
N GLU A 6 -20.71 6.22 -6.37
CA GLU A 6 -20.64 4.94 -7.09
C GLU A 6 -19.35 4.84 -7.92
N ILE A 7 -19.00 5.89 -8.67
CA ILE A 7 -17.76 5.95 -9.47
C ILE A 7 -16.51 5.91 -8.57
N VAL A 8 -16.54 6.52 -7.38
CA VAL A 8 -15.44 6.45 -6.41
C VAL A 8 -15.31 5.06 -5.81
N SER A 9 -16.43 4.37 -5.52
CA SER A 9 -16.40 3.01 -4.95
C SER A 9 -15.90 1.97 -5.96
N VAL A 10 -16.31 2.07 -7.23
CA VAL A 10 -15.91 1.15 -8.31
C VAL A 10 -14.48 1.42 -8.78
N LYS A 11 -13.98 2.66 -8.70
CA LYS A 11 -12.58 2.98 -9.02
C LYS A 11 -11.60 2.63 -7.89
N LYS A 12 -12.01 2.71 -6.62
CA LYS A 12 -11.13 2.43 -5.47
C LYS A 12 -10.70 0.96 -5.38
N THR A 13 -11.52 0.02 -5.84
CA THR A 13 -11.25 -1.42 -5.70
C THR A 13 -10.32 -2.01 -6.78
N HIS A 14 -10.06 -1.30 -7.88
CA HIS A 14 -9.24 -1.84 -8.98
C HIS A 14 -8.14 -0.94 -9.54
N HIS A 15 -8.15 0.36 -9.24
CA HIS A 15 -7.06 1.22 -9.66
C HIS A 15 -5.96 1.25 -8.58
N LYS A 16 -5.10 0.22 -8.54
CA LYS A 16 -3.76 0.44 -8.00
C LYS A 16 -3.17 1.59 -8.80
N SER A 17 -2.75 2.66 -8.13
CA SER A 17 -2.19 3.79 -8.85
C SER A 17 -0.92 3.31 -9.57
N ILE A 18 -0.64 3.87 -10.76
CA ILE A 18 0.62 3.60 -11.48
C ILE A 18 1.81 3.84 -10.54
N SER A 19 1.73 4.88 -9.71
CA SER A 19 2.73 5.19 -8.68
C SER A 19 2.91 4.07 -7.64
N THR A 20 1.83 3.41 -7.23
CA THR A 20 1.87 2.25 -6.31
C THR A 20 2.52 1.05 -6.96
N GLU A 21 2.22 0.79 -8.24
CA GLU A 21 2.80 -0.31 -9.00
C GLU A 21 4.29 -0.12 -9.25
N ILE A 22 4.70 1.07 -9.70
CA ILE A 22 6.11 1.46 -9.85
C ILE A 22 6.85 1.33 -8.51
N THR A 23 6.24 1.79 -7.41
CA THR A 23 6.84 1.66 -6.07
C THR A 23 7.05 0.19 -5.68
N LYS A 24 6.07 -0.67 -5.98
CA LYS A 24 6.18 -2.12 -5.72
C LYS A 24 7.29 -2.75 -6.54
N GLU A 25 7.43 -2.37 -7.80
CA GLU A 25 8.51 -2.87 -8.66
C GLU A 25 9.89 -2.43 -8.15
N ARG A 26 10.03 -1.15 -7.77
CA ARG A 26 11.27 -0.62 -7.16
C ARG A 26 11.64 -1.34 -5.87
N LEU A 27 10.66 -1.62 -5.00
CA LEU A 27 10.86 -2.40 -3.77
C LEU A 27 11.34 -3.82 -4.08
N MET A 28 10.77 -4.48 -5.09
CA MET A 28 11.22 -5.80 -5.52
C MET A 28 12.70 -5.77 -5.96
N TYR A 29 13.10 -4.80 -6.78
CA TYR A 29 14.51 -4.67 -7.18
C TYR A 29 15.43 -4.33 -6.01
N LEU A 30 14.96 -3.50 -5.07
CA LEU A 30 15.71 -3.18 -3.85
C LEU A 30 16.00 -4.46 -3.05
N ASN A 31 14.99 -5.29 -2.79
CA ASN A 31 15.14 -6.55 -2.06
C ASN A 31 15.98 -7.60 -2.81
N LYS A 32 16.03 -7.54 -4.15
CA LYS A 32 16.94 -8.40 -4.92
C LYS A 32 18.40 -7.97 -4.77
N LYS A 33 18.64 -6.66 -4.63
CA LYS A 33 20.00 -6.09 -4.56
C LYS A 33 20.54 -6.04 -3.13
N SER A 34 19.68 -5.76 -2.16
CA SER A 34 20.02 -5.81 -0.74
C SER A 34 19.44 -7.08 -0.15
N GLU A 35 20.21 -7.86 0.61
CA GLU A 35 19.70 -8.95 1.46
C GLU A 35 18.71 -8.48 2.56
N LYS A 36 18.33 -7.20 2.52
CA LYS A 36 17.33 -6.56 3.38
C LYS A 36 15.96 -6.72 2.73
N ASN A 37 15.07 -7.44 3.41
CA ASN A 37 13.68 -7.62 2.99
C ASN A 37 12.81 -6.44 3.45
N VAL A 38 12.63 -5.42 2.59
CA VAL A 38 11.70 -4.31 2.81
C VAL A 38 10.32 -4.70 2.25
N SER A 39 9.24 -4.53 3.01
CA SER A 39 7.88 -4.81 2.53
C SER A 39 6.93 -3.64 2.79
N ILE A 40 5.86 -3.56 1.99
CA ILE A 40 4.77 -2.60 2.17
C ILE A 40 3.44 -3.30 1.94
N GLU A 41 2.50 -3.10 2.85
CA GLU A 41 1.15 -3.65 2.82
C GLU A 41 0.12 -2.54 3.00
N TYR A 42 -1.01 -2.68 2.30
CA TYR A 42 -2.09 -1.71 2.30
C TYR A 42 -3.36 -2.42 2.74
N PHE A 43 -4.03 -1.88 3.75
CA PHE A 43 -5.26 -2.40 4.30
C PHE A 43 -6.34 -1.33 4.22
N ASP A 44 -7.40 -1.59 3.46
CA ASP A 44 -8.57 -0.71 3.48
C ASP A 44 -9.35 -0.94 4.77
N LEU A 45 -9.63 0.14 5.49
CA LEU A 45 -10.37 0.12 6.74
C LEU A 45 -11.84 0.44 6.45
N THR A 46 -12.74 -0.40 6.95
CA THR A 46 -14.20 -0.21 6.89
C THR A 46 -14.81 -0.29 8.29
N SER A 47 -15.88 0.46 8.54
CA SER A 47 -16.68 0.33 9.77
C SER A 47 -17.48 -0.97 9.77
N GLU A 48 -18.07 -1.32 10.91
CA GLU A 48 -19.00 -2.45 11.01
C GLU A 48 -20.18 -2.33 10.03
N ASP A 49 -20.65 -1.10 9.80
CA ASP A 49 -21.68 -0.78 8.80
C ASP A 49 -21.18 -0.76 7.33
N GLY A 50 -19.91 -1.13 7.08
CA GLY A 50 -19.32 -1.16 5.74
C GLY A 50 -18.89 0.19 5.17
N ASN A 51 -18.91 1.26 5.97
CA ASN A 51 -18.47 2.59 5.52
C ASN A 51 -16.94 2.68 5.47
N PRO A 52 -16.35 3.32 4.44
CA PRO A 52 -14.90 3.47 4.35
C PRO A 52 -14.37 4.41 5.44
N LEU A 53 -13.45 3.91 6.27
CA LEU A 53 -12.80 4.66 7.34
C LEU A 53 -11.41 5.20 6.92
N GLY A 54 -10.77 4.59 5.93
CA GLY A 54 -9.47 5.03 5.41
C GLY A 54 -8.65 3.86 4.88
N THR A 55 -7.35 4.08 4.70
CA THR A 55 -6.38 3.03 4.34
C THR A 55 -5.24 3.05 5.34
N LYS A 56 -4.98 1.91 5.98
CA LYS A 56 -3.81 1.67 6.82
C LYS A 56 -2.67 1.17 5.93
N VAL A 57 -1.49 1.74 6.11
CA VAL A 57 -0.28 1.35 5.38
C VAL A 57 0.74 0.85 6.39
N GLU A 58 1.20 -0.38 6.22
CA GLU A 58 2.27 -0.97 7.03
C GLU A 58 3.53 -1.11 6.18
N MET A 59 4.69 -0.71 6.73
CA MET A 59 5.97 -0.82 6.06
C MET A 59 6.99 -1.45 6.99
N LEU A 60 7.67 -2.49 6.51
CA LEU A 60 8.77 -3.14 7.23
C LEU A 60 10.09 -2.66 6.65
N ILE A 61 10.92 -2.04 7.48
CA ILE A 61 12.26 -1.57 7.10
C ILE A 61 13.30 -2.28 7.97
N PRO A 62 14.19 -3.10 7.39
CA PRO A 62 15.27 -3.73 8.13
C PRO A 62 16.28 -2.69 8.64
N TYR A 63 16.42 -2.63 9.96
CA TYR A 63 17.38 -1.76 10.63
C TYR A 63 18.58 -2.59 11.11
N SER A 64 19.79 -2.07 10.87
CA SER A 64 21.04 -2.65 11.37
C SER A 64 21.80 -1.56 12.13
N LEU A 65 22.01 -1.74 13.43
CA LEU A 65 22.98 -0.95 14.17
C LEU A 65 24.36 -1.41 13.70
N GLY A 66 25.12 -0.51 13.06
CA GLY A 66 26.49 -0.83 12.66
C GLY A 66 27.29 -1.22 13.90
N SER A 67 27.83 -2.42 13.91
CA SER A 67 28.85 -2.83 14.88
C SER A 67 30.10 -2.00 14.58
N ASN A 68 30.47 -1.14 15.53
CA ASN A 68 31.73 -0.40 15.53
C ASN A 68 32.86 -1.30 16.03
#